data_AF-A0A951PHR4-F1
#
_entry.id   AF-A0A951PHR4-F1
#
_cell.length_a   1.000
_cell.length_b   1.000
_cell.length_c   1.000
_cell.angle_alpha   90.00
_cell.angle_beta   90.00
_cell.angle_gamma   90.00
#
_symmetry.space_group_name_H-M   'P 1'
#
loop_
_entity.id
_entity.type
_entity.pdbx_description
1 polymer ?
#
loop_
_entity_poly.entity_id
_entity_poly.type
_entity_poly.pdbx_seq_one_letter_code
_entity_poly.pdbx_strand_id
1 'polypeptide(L)'
;MAIIALKAWYLQQYEPIKELEKRPHDLRLSKNSLLKSGLRADFLDDSQDVKNSEWFGRYLEGETVEFYIEGSGGYAISNIDLISHEIYFSKQEVMGQLEPIIFLSYQTEYNAANDALRNALSKTLEGFNKRSRLPLTLEESRRPAGEPMRLNSTQMRKIRKSLLFIADGTPIARIEGEKTPLLIPSPNVCIEIGYALTAKRTEQILLTKMERPDLPGQFPFDVPNYQQLVYDEPAELSQTLPSVMEALLQRFNLLT
;
A
#
# COMPACT_ATOMS: atom_id res chain seq x y z
N MET A 1 7.45 -22.19 -34.24
CA MET A 1 7.63 -22.00 -32.78
C MET A 1 6.41 -21.21 -32.30
N ALA A 2 5.65 -21.69 -31.32
CA ALA A 2 4.43 -21.00 -30.89
C ALA A 2 4.81 -19.71 -30.15
N ILE A 3 4.47 -18.56 -30.73
CA ILE A 3 4.61 -17.25 -30.07
C ILE A 3 3.56 -17.23 -28.96
N ILE A 4 4.00 -17.27 -27.71
CA ILE A 4 3.10 -17.05 -26.56
C ILE A 4 2.93 -15.53 -26.44
N ALA A 5 1.82 -15.02 -26.96
CA ALA A 5 1.45 -13.62 -26.80
C ALA A 5 1.05 -13.36 -25.35
N LEU A 6 1.82 -12.52 -24.65
CA LEU A 6 1.49 -12.01 -23.33
C LEU A 6 0.53 -10.85 -23.47
N LYS A 7 -0.44 -10.77 -22.56
CA LYS A 7 -1.30 -9.60 -22.42
C LYS A 7 -0.66 -8.56 -21.51
N ALA A 8 -0.82 -7.30 -21.85
CA ALA A 8 -0.37 -6.18 -21.03
C ALA A 8 -1.50 -5.15 -20.86
N TRP A 9 -1.62 -4.66 -19.63
CA TRP A 9 -2.67 -3.74 -19.18
C TRP A 9 -2.02 -2.45 -18.68
N TYR A 10 -2.27 -1.33 -19.37
CA TYR A 10 -1.90 0.02 -18.98
C TYR A 10 -2.49 0.41 -17.62
N LEU A 11 -1.65 0.93 -16.72
CA LEU A 11 -2.02 1.31 -15.37
C LEU A 11 -2.11 2.83 -15.25
N GLN A 12 -3.24 3.40 -15.67
CA GLN A 12 -3.51 4.84 -15.50
C GLN A 12 -3.70 5.23 -14.03
N GLN A 13 -4.35 4.36 -13.26
CA GLN A 13 -4.67 4.54 -11.86
C GLN A 13 -4.53 3.20 -11.15
N TYR A 14 -4.42 3.22 -9.81
CA TYR A 14 -4.32 1.98 -9.05
C TYR A 14 -5.54 1.09 -9.28
N GLU A 15 -5.30 -0.15 -9.68
CA GLU A 15 -6.32 -1.16 -9.77
C GLU A 15 -5.73 -2.50 -9.34
N PRO A 16 -6.39 -3.26 -8.46
CA PRO A 16 -5.94 -4.61 -8.10
C PRO A 16 -5.84 -5.48 -9.35
N ILE A 17 -4.80 -6.30 -9.45
CA ILE A 17 -4.58 -7.19 -10.61
C ILE A 17 -5.83 -8.03 -10.93
N LYS A 18 -6.58 -8.48 -9.91
CA LYS A 18 -7.80 -9.27 -10.09
C LYS A 18 -8.93 -8.52 -10.80
N GLU A 19 -9.00 -7.20 -10.63
CA GLU A 19 -9.99 -6.35 -11.32
C GLU A 19 -9.46 -5.99 -12.72
N LEU A 20 -8.16 -5.68 -12.80
CA LEU A 20 -7.46 -5.38 -14.05
C LEU A 20 -7.55 -6.52 -15.08
N GLU A 21 -7.42 -7.78 -14.65
CA GLU A 21 -7.52 -8.93 -15.57
C GLU A 21 -8.94 -9.16 -16.13
N LYS A 22 -9.96 -8.47 -15.61
CA LYS A 22 -11.34 -8.52 -16.14
C LYS A 22 -11.56 -7.60 -17.34
N ARG A 23 -10.77 -6.53 -17.49
CA ARG A 23 -10.85 -5.63 -18.65
C ARG A 23 -10.05 -6.17 -19.84
N PRO A 24 -10.38 -5.75 -21.08
CA PRO A 24 -9.52 -6.00 -22.22
C PRO A 24 -8.10 -5.49 -21.96
N HIS A 25 -7.12 -6.22 -22.48
CA HIS A 25 -5.72 -5.79 -22.48
C HIS A 25 -5.51 -4.67 -23.48
N ASP A 26 -4.53 -3.80 -23.24
CA ASP A 26 -4.24 -2.65 -24.12
C ASP A 26 -3.13 -2.96 -25.12
N LEU A 27 -2.33 -3.99 -24.85
CA LEU A 27 -1.19 -4.35 -25.68
C LEU A 27 -0.93 -5.86 -25.61
N ARG A 28 -0.55 -6.45 -26.73
CA ARG A 28 -0.05 -7.82 -26.85
C ARG A 28 1.44 -7.80 -27.10
N LEU A 29 2.16 -8.64 -26.37
CA LEU A 29 3.62 -8.69 -26.39
C LEU A 29 4.12 -10.08 -26.76
N SER A 30 5.07 -10.16 -27.67
CA SER A 30 5.93 -11.33 -27.84
C SER A 30 7.20 -11.14 -27.05
N LYS A 31 7.39 -11.98 -26.05
CA LYS A 31 8.55 -11.89 -25.14
C LYS A 31 9.81 -12.38 -25.84
N ASN A 32 10.80 -11.49 -25.99
CA ASN A 32 12.09 -11.82 -26.59
C ASN A 32 13.15 -12.17 -25.53
N SER A 33 13.24 -11.37 -24.47
CA SER A 33 14.20 -11.59 -23.38
C SER A 33 13.70 -10.99 -22.07
N LEU A 34 13.88 -11.73 -20.97
CA LEU A 34 13.60 -11.26 -19.61
C LEU A 34 14.89 -11.23 -18.81
N LEU A 35 15.28 -10.03 -18.42
CA LEU A 35 16.29 -9.78 -17.41
C LEU A 35 15.59 -9.59 -16.06
N LYS A 36 16.34 -9.70 -14.96
CA LYS A 36 15.80 -9.53 -13.61
C LYS A 36 15.09 -8.17 -13.43
N SER A 37 15.61 -7.12 -14.06
CA SER A 37 15.16 -5.73 -13.97
C SER A 37 14.56 -5.16 -15.25
N GLY A 38 14.54 -5.91 -16.36
CA GLY A 38 14.09 -5.38 -17.63
C GLY A 38 13.50 -6.44 -18.55
N LEU A 39 12.62 -6.01 -19.44
CA LEU A 39 11.96 -6.86 -20.41
C LEU A 39 12.06 -6.21 -21.79
N ARG A 40 12.57 -6.95 -22.77
CA ARG A 40 12.46 -6.60 -24.18
C ARG A 40 11.40 -7.49 -24.80
N ALA A 41 10.44 -6.87 -25.47
CA ALA A 41 9.38 -7.56 -26.18
C ALA A 41 9.10 -6.86 -27.50
N ASP A 42 8.55 -7.62 -28.45
CA ASP A 42 7.91 -7.04 -29.62
C ASP A 42 6.45 -6.80 -29.28
N PHE A 43 5.90 -5.64 -29.60
CA PHE A 43 4.45 -5.46 -29.56
C PHE A 43 3.82 -6.05 -30.84
N LEU A 44 2.68 -6.72 -30.67
CA LEU A 44 2.02 -7.47 -31.74
C LEU A 44 0.86 -6.71 -32.39
N ASP A 45 0.49 -5.57 -31.83
CA ASP A 45 -0.58 -4.71 -32.32
C ASP A 45 -0.07 -3.80 -33.45
N ASP A 46 -1.00 -3.29 -34.26
CA ASP A 46 -0.64 -2.42 -35.38
C ASP A 46 -0.01 -1.12 -34.87
N SER A 47 1.07 -0.67 -35.52
CA SER A 47 1.77 0.56 -35.13
C SER A 47 0.86 1.79 -35.12
N GLN A 48 -0.18 1.84 -35.96
CA GLN A 48 -1.15 2.93 -35.94
C GLN A 48 -2.09 2.85 -34.74
N ASP A 49 -2.51 1.65 -34.34
CA ASP A 49 -3.31 1.44 -33.12
C ASP A 49 -2.52 1.85 -31.88
N VAL A 50 -1.23 1.49 -31.82
CA VAL A 50 -0.31 1.94 -30.76
C VAL A 50 -0.22 3.46 -30.72
N LYS A 51 -0.01 4.11 -31.87
CA LYS A 51 0.06 5.59 -31.96
C LYS A 51 -1.22 6.29 -31.50
N ASN A 52 -2.37 5.67 -31.71
CA ASN A 52 -3.67 6.23 -31.35
C ASN A 52 -4.05 5.97 -29.87
N SER A 53 -3.28 5.15 -29.16
CA SER A 53 -3.56 4.82 -27.77
C SER A 53 -3.25 5.98 -26.81
N GLU A 54 -4.05 6.10 -25.75
CA GLU A 54 -3.84 7.13 -24.72
C GLU A 54 -2.47 7.00 -24.05
N TRP A 55 -2.06 5.77 -23.73
CA TRP A 55 -0.80 5.51 -23.04
C TRP A 55 0.41 5.92 -23.89
N PHE A 56 0.33 5.79 -25.22
CA PHE A 56 1.42 6.21 -26.10
C PHE A 56 1.52 7.74 -26.19
N GLY A 57 0.38 8.43 -26.21
CA GLY A 57 0.35 9.90 -26.10
C GLY A 57 1.05 10.40 -24.85
N ARG A 58 0.72 9.83 -23.68
CA ARG A 58 1.37 10.13 -22.40
C ARG A 58 2.87 9.82 -22.39
N TYR A 59 3.27 8.72 -23.02
CA TYR A 59 4.69 8.39 -23.19
C TYR A 59 5.43 9.48 -23.98
N LEU A 60 4.83 10.01 -25.06
CA LEU A 60 5.41 11.10 -25.85
C LEU A 60 5.48 12.42 -25.07
N GLU A 61 4.55 12.66 -24.13
CA GLU A 61 4.57 13.79 -23.20
C GLU A 61 5.62 13.65 -22.10
N GLY A 62 6.31 12.51 -22.03
CA GLY A 62 7.35 12.24 -21.04
C GLY A 62 6.81 11.73 -19.69
N GLU A 63 5.53 11.35 -19.62
CA GLU A 63 4.97 10.72 -18.42
C GLU A 63 5.55 9.31 -18.21
N THR A 64 5.59 8.87 -16.96
CA THR A 64 5.89 7.47 -16.65
C THR A 64 4.68 6.60 -16.98
N VAL A 65 4.81 5.76 -17.99
CA VAL A 65 3.74 4.86 -18.43
C VAL A 65 3.99 3.45 -17.90
N GLU A 66 3.11 3.00 -17.01
CA GLU A 66 3.19 1.68 -16.37
C GLU A 66 2.22 0.68 -16.97
N PHE A 67 2.66 -0.58 -17.05
CA PHE A 67 1.87 -1.73 -17.47
C PHE A 67 2.00 -2.86 -16.46
N TYR A 68 0.90 -3.57 -16.21
CA TYR A 68 0.97 -4.94 -15.70
C TYR A 68 1.07 -5.91 -16.89
N ILE A 69 2.04 -6.81 -16.85
CA ILE A 69 2.28 -7.82 -17.88
C ILE A 69 1.93 -9.19 -17.30
N GLU A 70 1.07 -9.93 -18.00
CA GLU A 70 0.51 -11.21 -17.60
C GLU A 70 1.60 -12.15 -17.04
N GLY A 71 1.45 -12.54 -15.77
CA GLY A 71 2.36 -13.45 -15.06
C GLY A 71 3.78 -12.91 -14.80
N SER A 72 4.12 -11.71 -15.27
CA SER A 72 5.48 -11.16 -15.20
C SER A 72 5.63 -10.04 -14.16
N GLY A 73 4.52 -9.42 -13.74
CA GLY A 73 4.50 -8.28 -12.83
C GLY A 73 4.34 -6.96 -13.59
N GLY A 74 4.64 -5.83 -12.93
CA GLY A 74 4.55 -4.54 -13.60
C GLY A 74 5.87 -3.90 -13.95
N TYR A 75 5.76 -3.03 -14.93
CA TYR A 75 6.86 -2.49 -15.69
C TYR A 75 6.50 -1.08 -16.14
N ALA A 76 7.49 -0.19 -16.18
CA ALA A 76 7.37 1.08 -16.87
C ALA A 76 8.01 0.98 -18.26
N ILE A 77 7.42 1.66 -19.25
CA ILE A 77 8.05 1.81 -20.57
C ILE A 77 9.32 2.63 -20.40
N SER A 78 10.44 2.06 -20.87
CA SER A 78 11.74 2.72 -20.93
C SER A 78 12.05 3.24 -22.32
N ASN A 79 11.63 2.52 -23.36
CA ASN A 79 11.74 2.98 -24.74
C ASN A 79 10.75 2.20 -25.64
N ILE A 80 10.40 2.77 -26.77
CA ILE A 80 9.61 2.12 -27.82
C ILE A 80 10.13 2.52 -29.20
N ASP A 81 10.29 1.54 -30.08
CA ASP A 81 10.62 1.75 -31.48
C ASP A 81 9.50 1.17 -32.35
N LEU A 82 8.73 2.08 -32.97
CA LEU A 82 7.61 1.72 -33.83
C LEU A 82 8.03 1.12 -35.17
N ILE A 83 9.28 1.33 -35.61
CA ILE A 83 9.74 0.80 -36.90
C ILE A 83 10.08 -0.68 -36.77
N SER A 84 10.74 -1.05 -35.67
CA SER A 84 11.14 -2.43 -35.39
C SER A 84 10.08 -3.23 -34.60
N HIS A 85 8.98 -2.57 -34.22
CA HIS A 85 7.94 -3.09 -33.33
C HIS A 85 8.45 -3.49 -31.94
N GLU A 86 9.49 -2.82 -31.46
CA GLU A 86 10.12 -3.14 -30.19
C GLU A 86 9.68 -2.24 -29.05
N ILE A 87 9.54 -2.83 -27.87
CA ILE A 87 9.30 -2.11 -26.64
C ILE A 87 10.21 -2.62 -25.52
N TYR A 88 10.75 -1.67 -24.77
CA TYR A 88 11.69 -1.89 -23.69
C TYR A 88 11.05 -1.45 -22.39
N PHE A 89 11.09 -2.33 -21.40
CA PHE A 89 10.46 -2.15 -20.11
C PHE A 89 11.50 -2.24 -18.99
N SER A 90 11.33 -1.41 -17.97
CA SER A 90 12.02 -1.55 -16.69
C SER A 90 11.05 -2.06 -15.63
N LYS A 91 11.47 -3.06 -14.86
CA LYS A 91 10.63 -3.67 -13.83
C LYS A 91 10.36 -2.67 -12.71
N GLN A 92 9.10 -2.53 -12.33
CA GLN A 92 8.66 -1.64 -11.26
C GLN A 92 7.88 -2.40 -10.20
N GLU A 93 7.94 -1.90 -8.96
CA GLU A 93 6.94 -2.26 -7.96
C GLU A 93 5.63 -1.53 -8.25
N VAL A 94 4.81 -2.15 -9.10
CA VAL A 94 3.47 -1.66 -9.40
C VAL A 94 2.51 -1.87 -8.24
N MET A 95 1.64 -0.87 -8.06
CA MET A 95 0.62 -0.87 -7.01
C MET A 95 -0.42 -1.97 -7.19
N GLY A 96 -0.59 -2.55 -8.39
CA GLY A 96 -1.61 -3.56 -8.65
C GLY A 96 -1.47 -4.86 -7.84
N GLN A 97 -0.31 -5.11 -7.21
CA GLN A 97 -0.14 -6.22 -6.27
C GLN A 97 -0.81 -5.97 -4.92
N LEU A 98 -1.12 -4.71 -4.61
CA LEU A 98 -1.84 -4.31 -3.42
C LEU A 98 -3.33 -4.64 -3.57
N GLU A 99 -3.98 -4.88 -2.44
CA GLU A 99 -5.40 -5.12 -2.32
C GLU A 99 -6.01 -3.91 -1.57
N PRO A 100 -7.28 -3.53 -1.82
CA PRO A 100 -7.94 -2.36 -1.25
C PRO A 100 -8.27 -2.55 0.24
N ILE A 101 -7.23 -2.80 1.02
CA ILE A 101 -7.25 -3.16 2.43
C ILE A 101 -6.54 -2.05 3.20
N ILE A 102 -7.17 -1.59 4.27
CA ILE A 102 -6.50 -0.88 5.36
C ILE A 102 -6.23 -1.91 6.44
N PHE A 103 -4.96 -2.13 6.78
CA PHE A 103 -4.58 -3.12 7.78
C PHE A 103 -4.33 -2.45 9.12
N LEU A 104 -5.02 -2.89 10.18
CA LEU A 104 -4.87 -2.41 11.54
C LEU A 104 -4.08 -3.40 12.41
N SER A 105 -2.92 -2.97 12.87
CA SER A 105 -2.17 -3.59 13.96
C SER A 105 -2.53 -2.89 15.27
N TYR A 106 -3.29 -3.57 16.13
CA TYR A 106 -3.81 -2.99 17.38
C TYR A 106 -3.20 -3.64 18.62
N GLN A 107 -3.23 -2.93 19.74
CA GLN A 107 -2.91 -3.46 21.06
C GLN A 107 -4.18 -3.69 21.90
N THR A 108 -4.08 -4.59 22.87
CA THR A 108 -5.17 -5.03 23.77
C THR A 108 -4.98 -4.59 25.22
N GLU A 109 -3.82 -4.01 25.51
CA GLU A 109 -3.37 -3.63 26.84
C GLU A 109 -4.01 -2.32 27.33
N TYR A 110 -4.45 -1.47 26.39
CA TYR A 110 -5.15 -0.21 26.65
C TYR A 110 -6.35 -0.05 25.71
N ASN A 111 -7.51 -0.52 26.18
CA ASN A 111 -8.74 -0.62 25.38
C ASN A 111 -9.24 0.73 24.84
N ALA A 112 -9.06 1.83 25.59
CA ALA A 112 -9.56 3.14 25.17
C ALA A 112 -8.98 3.59 23.83
N ALA A 113 -7.66 3.41 23.61
CA ALA A 113 -7.02 3.71 22.33
C ALA A 113 -7.47 2.77 21.21
N ASN A 114 -7.58 1.46 21.51
CA ASN A 114 -8.03 0.46 20.54
C ASN A 114 -9.46 0.74 20.06
N ASP A 115 -10.39 1.00 20.98
CA ASP A 115 -11.78 1.30 20.67
C ASP A 115 -11.91 2.62 19.90
N ALA A 116 -11.18 3.66 20.32
CA ALA A 116 -11.14 4.94 19.61
C ALA A 116 -10.69 4.75 18.15
N LEU A 117 -9.60 4.01 17.94
CA LEU A 117 -9.02 3.80 16.62
C LEU A 117 -9.91 2.94 15.72
N ARG A 118 -10.47 1.83 16.22
CA ARG A 118 -11.42 0.98 15.47
C ARG A 118 -12.65 1.76 15.03
N ASN A 119 -13.22 2.54 15.93
CA ASN A 119 -14.43 3.34 15.66
C ASN A 119 -14.14 4.43 14.64
N ALA A 120 -13.02 5.16 14.79
CA ALA A 120 -12.62 6.19 13.83
C ALA A 120 -12.34 5.60 12.45
N LEU A 121 -11.64 4.45 12.37
CA LEU A 121 -11.37 3.76 11.11
C LEU A 121 -12.64 3.28 10.42
N SER A 122 -13.55 2.65 11.16
CA SER A 122 -14.82 2.15 10.62
C SER A 122 -15.64 3.30 10.01
N LYS A 123 -15.80 4.40 10.74
CA LYS A 123 -16.52 5.60 10.25
C LYS A 123 -15.83 6.24 9.04
N THR A 124 -14.50 6.33 9.07
CA THR A 124 -13.72 6.88 7.95
C THR A 124 -13.91 6.06 6.69
N LEU A 125 -13.84 4.74 6.80
CA LEU A 125 -14.03 3.82 5.68
C LEU A 125 -15.46 3.84 5.14
N GLU A 126 -16.47 3.94 6.00
CA GLU A 126 -17.86 4.16 5.58
C GLU A 126 -18.01 5.45 4.77
N GLY A 127 -17.34 6.53 5.19
CA GLY A 127 -17.31 7.80 4.46
C GLY A 127 -16.60 7.68 3.11
N PHE A 128 -15.43 7.04 3.08
CA PHE A 128 -14.64 6.84 1.87
C PHE A 128 -15.36 5.96 0.84
N ASN A 129 -15.96 4.85 1.28
CA ASN A 129 -16.62 3.90 0.39
C ASN A 129 -17.86 4.46 -0.32
N LYS A 130 -18.41 5.60 0.13
CA LYS A 130 -19.49 6.30 -0.60
C LYS A 130 -19.01 6.97 -1.89
N ARG A 131 -17.72 7.32 -1.96
CA ARG A 131 -17.10 8.06 -3.07
C ARG A 131 -15.84 7.39 -3.63
N SER A 132 -15.53 6.19 -3.15
CA SER A 132 -14.37 5.41 -3.58
C SER A 132 -14.71 4.60 -4.81
N ARG A 133 -13.83 4.61 -5.82
CA ARG A 133 -13.95 3.75 -7.02
C ARG A 133 -13.88 2.26 -6.69
N LEU A 134 -13.18 1.89 -5.61
CA LEU A 134 -13.06 0.52 -5.12
C LEU A 134 -13.42 0.43 -3.64
N PRO A 135 -14.15 -0.63 -3.20
CA PRO A 135 -14.48 -0.79 -1.80
C PRO A 135 -13.22 -1.06 -0.97
N LEU A 136 -12.96 -0.20 -0.01
CA LEU A 136 -11.93 -0.35 1.01
C LEU A 136 -12.44 -1.20 2.16
N THR A 137 -11.65 -2.19 2.58
CA THR A 137 -11.95 -3.04 3.73
C THR A 137 -10.99 -2.81 4.88
N LEU A 138 -11.49 -2.95 6.11
CA LEU A 138 -10.65 -3.00 7.31
C LEU A 138 -10.28 -4.46 7.60
N GLU A 139 -8.99 -4.72 7.73
CA GLU A 139 -8.46 -6.02 8.14
C GLU A 139 -7.60 -5.84 9.38
N GLU A 140 -7.74 -6.74 10.35
CA GLU A 140 -7.08 -6.59 11.65
C GLU A 140 -6.11 -7.73 11.92
N SER A 141 -5.06 -7.42 12.70
CA SER A 141 -4.16 -8.43 13.25
C SER A 141 -4.90 -9.49 14.06
N ARG A 142 -4.56 -10.76 13.90
CA ARG A 142 -5.10 -11.80 14.78
C ARG A 142 -4.35 -11.77 16.11
N ARG A 143 -5.09 -11.61 17.21
CA ARG A 143 -4.56 -11.69 18.57
C ARG A 143 -5.15 -12.93 19.27
N PRO A 144 -4.42 -14.07 19.33
CA PRO A 144 -4.90 -15.24 20.06
C PRO A 144 -4.92 -14.98 21.56
N ALA A 145 -5.99 -15.41 22.23
CA ALA A 145 -6.10 -15.28 23.69
C ALA A 145 -5.26 -16.35 24.38
N GLY A 146 -4.32 -15.93 25.23
CA GLY A 146 -3.53 -16.84 26.07
C GLY A 146 -2.47 -17.66 25.34
N GLU A 147 -2.24 -17.43 24.05
CA GLU A 147 -1.19 -18.12 23.27
C GLU A 147 -0.26 -17.11 22.60
N PRO A 148 1.02 -17.45 22.38
CA PRO A 148 1.92 -16.62 21.57
C PRO A 148 1.38 -16.38 20.16
N MET A 149 1.54 -15.15 19.66
CA MET A 149 1.18 -14.81 18.29
C MET A 149 2.02 -15.61 17.29
N ARG A 150 1.37 -16.39 16.44
CA ARG A 150 2.04 -17.06 15.32
C ARG A 150 2.28 -16.07 14.18
N LEU A 151 3.55 -15.89 13.82
CA LEU A 151 3.96 -15.11 12.64
C LEU A 151 3.69 -15.91 11.36
N ASN A 152 2.41 -16.12 11.04
CA ASN A 152 2.02 -16.88 9.86
C ASN A 152 2.14 -16.03 8.58
N SER A 153 2.35 -16.71 7.46
CA SER A 153 2.49 -16.06 6.15
C SER A 153 1.22 -15.34 5.69
N THR A 154 0.05 -15.61 6.28
CA THR A 154 -1.21 -14.97 5.89
C THR A 154 -1.33 -13.56 6.45
N GLN A 155 -1.07 -13.34 7.73
CA GLN A 155 -1.10 -12.01 8.35
C GLN A 155 -0.02 -11.10 7.75
N MET A 156 1.21 -11.62 7.64
CA MET A 156 2.32 -10.90 7.01
C MET A 156 2.00 -10.56 5.54
N ARG A 157 1.36 -11.48 4.80
CA ARG A 157 0.90 -11.20 3.43
C ARG A 157 -0.16 -10.10 3.41
N LYS A 158 -1.10 -10.04 4.36
CA LYS A 158 -2.09 -8.95 4.45
C LYS A 158 -1.42 -7.60 4.71
N ILE A 159 -0.44 -7.54 5.62
CA ILE A 159 0.35 -6.32 5.86
C ILE A 159 1.05 -5.87 4.57
N ARG A 160 1.76 -6.79 3.89
CA ARG A 160 2.46 -6.47 2.64
C ARG A 160 1.50 -5.96 1.56
N LYS A 161 0.35 -6.62 1.41
CA LYS A 161 -0.62 -6.33 0.34
C LYS A 161 -1.58 -5.18 0.64
N SER A 162 -1.70 -4.70 1.88
CA SER A 162 -2.62 -3.59 2.18
C SER A 162 -2.22 -2.30 1.46
N LEU A 163 -3.17 -1.42 1.19
CA LEU A 163 -2.86 -0.08 0.69
C LEU A 163 -2.14 0.76 1.75
N LEU A 164 -2.66 0.65 2.98
CA LEU A 164 -2.18 1.36 4.16
C LEU A 164 -2.08 0.37 5.32
N PHE A 165 -0.99 0.48 6.09
CA PHE A 165 -0.80 -0.19 7.37
C PHE A 165 -0.90 0.86 8.48
N ILE A 166 -1.76 0.62 9.46
CA ILE A 166 -1.97 1.50 10.59
C ILE A 166 -1.64 0.73 11.86
N ALA A 167 -0.76 1.28 12.68
CA ALA A 167 -0.36 0.67 13.95
C ALA A 167 -0.73 1.53 15.14
N ASP A 168 -1.34 0.92 16.16
CA ASP A 168 -1.54 1.52 17.47
C ASP A 168 -0.23 1.51 18.27
N GLY A 169 0.46 2.64 18.24
CA GLY A 169 1.69 2.90 18.99
C GLY A 169 1.45 3.45 20.39
N THR A 170 0.22 3.41 20.93
CA THR A 170 -0.05 3.87 22.29
C THR A 170 0.81 3.09 23.31
N PRO A 171 1.52 3.77 24.23
CA PRO A 171 2.37 3.10 25.18
C PRO A 171 1.56 2.28 26.20
N ILE A 172 2.04 1.06 26.46
CA ILE A 172 1.41 0.11 27.39
C ILE A 172 2.12 0.08 28.75
N ALA A 173 3.40 0.48 28.79
CA ALA A 173 4.20 0.55 29.99
C ALA A 173 5.32 1.59 29.82
N ARG A 174 6.08 1.81 30.90
CA ARG A 174 7.32 2.59 30.86
C ARG A 174 8.42 1.90 31.68
N ILE A 175 9.66 2.14 31.30
CA ILE A 175 10.85 1.79 32.09
C ILE A 175 11.44 3.10 32.62
N GLU A 176 11.68 3.17 33.92
CA GLU A 176 12.38 4.30 34.51
C GLU A 176 13.83 4.33 34.01
N GLY A 177 14.25 5.49 33.49
CA GLY A 177 15.60 5.72 32.98
C GLY A 177 16.30 6.86 33.71
N GLU A 178 17.62 6.98 33.57
CA GLU A 178 18.41 7.99 34.30
C GLU A 178 18.05 9.45 33.97
N LYS A 179 17.51 9.72 32.76
CA LYS A 179 17.16 11.07 32.30
C LYS A 179 15.67 11.24 31.99
N THR A 180 15.11 10.31 31.23
CA THR A 180 13.71 10.31 30.81
C THR A 180 13.19 8.88 30.82
N PRO A 181 11.97 8.63 31.35
CA PRO A 181 11.35 7.32 31.24
C PRO A 181 11.22 6.90 29.77
N LEU A 182 11.50 5.64 29.49
CA LEU A 182 11.35 5.04 28.17
C LEU A 182 9.98 4.39 28.07
N LEU A 183 9.18 4.80 27.09
CA LEU A 183 7.88 4.21 26.84
C LEU A 183 8.02 2.85 26.13
N ILE A 184 7.13 1.92 26.48
CA ILE A 184 7.07 0.59 25.87
C ILE A 184 5.74 0.47 25.11
N PRO A 185 5.76 0.44 23.76
CA PRO A 185 4.61 0.03 22.95
C PRO A 185 4.38 -1.49 23.01
N SER A 186 3.23 -1.96 22.53
CA SER A 186 2.95 -3.40 22.51
C SER A 186 3.97 -4.17 21.66
N PRO A 187 4.59 -5.25 22.19
CA PRO A 187 5.55 -6.06 21.44
C PRO A 187 4.95 -6.67 20.16
N ASN A 188 3.67 -7.03 20.22
CA ASN A 188 2.94 -7.58 19.07
C ASN A 188 2.84 -6.56 17.94
N VAL A 189 2.54 -5.31 18.28
CA VAL A 189 2.48 -4.19 17.32
C VAL A 189 3.88 -3.87 16.79
N CYS A 190 4.92 -3.90 17.65
CA CYS A 190 6.30 -3.66 17.22
C CYS A 190 6.80 -4.65 16.16
N ILE A 191 6.48 -5.94 16.32
CA ILE A 191 6.85 -6.96 15.32
C ILE A 191 6.23 -6.63 13.96
N GLU A 192 4.97 -6.21 13.96
CA GLU A 192 4.23 -5.89 12.73
C GLU A 192 4.68 -4.57 12.11
N ILE A 193 4.99 -3.56 12.91
CA ILE A 193 5.65 -2.32 12.46
C ILE A 193 7.00 -2.66 11.80
N GLY A 194 7.83 -3.46 12.48
CA GLY A 194 9.12 -3.88 11.94
C GLY A 194 9.00 -4.60 10.60
N TYR A 195 8.02 -5.51 10.47
CA TYR A 195 7.73 -6.15 9.19
C TYR A 195 7.26 -5.12 8.14
N ALA A 196 6.31 -4.25 8.49
CA ALA A 196 5.77 -3.23 7.59
C ALA A 196 6.86 -2.30 7.04
N LEU A 197 7.80 -1.85 7.89
CA LEU A 197 8.93 -1.01 7.49
C LEU A 197 9.84 -1.67 6.44
N THR A 198 9.90 -3.01 6.39
CA THR A 198 10.68 -3.75 5.39
C THR A 198 9.88 -4.14 4.15
N ALA A 199 8.56 -4.26 4.27
CA ALA A 199 7.69 -4.82 3.23
C ALA A 199 6.84 -3.79 2.50
N LYS A 200 6.81 -2.53 2.97
CA LYS A 200 6.01 -1.44 2.43
C LYS A 200 6.85 -0.19 2.24
N ARG A 201 6.35 0.71 1.39
CA ARG A 201 6.90 2.06 1.31
C ARG A 201 6.49 2.87 2.54
N THR A 202 7.30 3.85 2.90
CA THR A 202 7.16 4.59 4.15
C THR A 202 5.85 5.40 4.19
N GLU A 203 5.39 5.91 3.05
CA GLU A 203 4.10 6.59 2.87
C GLU A 203 2.87 5.66 3.00
N GLN A 204 3.05 4.35 3.14
CA GLN A 204 1.99 3.37 3.35
C GLN A 204 1.90 2.90 4.81
N ILE A 205 2.55 3.61 5.73
CA ILE A 205 2.63 3.28 7.14
C ILE A 205 2.17 4.51 7.94
N LEU A 206 1.20 4.31 8.82
CA LEU A 206 0.71 5.31 9.76
C LEU A 206 0.82 4.75 11.18
N LEU A 207 1.51 5.47 12.05
CA LEU A 207 1.62 5.20 13.47
C LEU A 207 0.66 6.12 14.21
N THR A 208 -0.38 5.56 14.81
CA THR A 208 -1.34 6.30 15.63
C THR A 208 -0.97 6.15 17.10
N LYS A 209 -1.04 7.22 17.90
CA LYS A 209 -0.71 7.18 19.32
C LYS A 209 -1.73 7.99 20.09
N MET A 210 -2.37 7.36 21.07
CA MET A 210 -3.09 8.11 22.08
C MET A 210 -2.08 8.62 23.11
N GLU A 211 -2.13 9.91 23.44
CA GLU A 211 -1.33 10.44 24.53
C GLU A 211 -1.78 9.86 25.86
N ARG A 212 -0.79 9.59 26.72
CA ARG A 212 -1.02 9.00 28.03
C ARG A 212 -0.40 9.87 29.11
N PRO A 213 -1.15 10.83 29.68
CA PRO A 213 -0.66 11.70 30.73
C PRO A 213 -0.14 10.95 31.96
N ASP A 214 -0.64 9.72 32.18
CA ASP A 214 -0.21 8.84 33.27
C ASP A 214 1.10 8.06 32.95
N LEU A 215 1.50 8.01 31.68
CA LEU A 215 2.77 7.45 31.20
C LEU A 215 3.60 8.51 30.44
N PRO A 216 4.13 9.53 31.12
CA PRO A 216 5.08 10.46 30.49
C PRO A 216 6.38 9.73 30.16
N GLY A 217 6.98 10.08 29.03
CA GLY A 217 8.28 9.53 28.63
C GLY A 217 8.59 9.75 27.16
N GLN A 218 9.69 9.15 26.71
CA GLN A 218 10.11 9.18 25.33
C GLN A 218 9.74 7.86 24.63
N PHE A 219 9.18 7.95 23.43
CA PHE A 219 8.92 6.77 22.59
C PHE A 219 10.24 6.13 22.12
N PRO A 220 10.33 4.79 21.99
CA PRO A 220 11.62 4.12 21.82
C PRO A 220 12.26 4.27 20.43
N PHE A 221 11.52 4.84 19.46
CA PHE A 221 12.00 5.13 18.12
C PHE A 221 11.22 6.30 17.53
N ASP A 222 11.73 6.84 16.43
CA ASP A 222 11.07 7.91 15.70
C ASP A 222 10.69 7.45 14.29
N VAL A 223 9.60 8.01 13.75
CA VAL A 223 9.21 7.90 12.34
C VAL A 223 8.89 9.30 11.82
N PRO A 224 9.03 9.60 10.53
CA PRO A 224 8.75 10.94 10.02
C PRO A 224 7.37 11.46 10.45
N ASN A 225 7.26 12.76 10.76
CA ASN A 225 6.03 13.35 11.31
C ASN A 225 4.76 13.07 10.47
N TYR A 226 4.89 13.00 9.14
CA TYR A 226 3.76 12.70 8.25
C TYR A 226 3.24 11.25 8.38
N GLN A 227 3.94 10.39 9.10
CA GLN A 227 3.56 9.00 9.42
C GLN A 227 3.13 8.86 10.87
N GLN A 228 3.01 9.96 11.63
CA GLN A 228 2.54 9.93 13.00
C GLN A 228 1.24 10.70 13.12
N LEU A 229 0.27 10.11 13.82
CA LEU A 229 -0.94 10.79 14.25
C LEU A 229 -1.07 10.61 15.76
N VAL A 230 -0.76 11.67 16.48
CA VAL A 230 -0.89 11.75 17.93
C VAL A 230 -2.22 12.43 18.25
N TYR A 231 -2.95 11.93 19.25
CA TYR A 231 -4.23 12.49 19.67
C TYR A 231 -4.43 12.31 21.17
N ASP A 232 -5.10 13.26 21.80
CA ASP A 232 -5.44 13.19 23.23
C ASP A 232 -6.81 12.51 23.42
N GLU A 233 -7.78 12.89 22.58
CA GLU A 233 -9.16 12.45 22.72
C GLU A 233 -9.69 11.72 21.46
N PRO A 234 -10.60 10.73 21.62
CA PRO A 234 -11.20 10.04 20.48
C PRO A 234 -11.94 10.96 19.48
N ALA A 235 -12.43 12.11 19.96
CA ALA A 235 -13.09 13.12 19.13
C ALA A 235 -12.10 13.79 18.15
N GLU A 236 -10.88 14.10 18.63
CA GLU A 236 -9.80 14.65 17.81
C GLU A 236 -9.39 13.66 16.72
N LEU A 237 -9.18 12.39 17.09
CA LEU A 237 -8.86 11.33 16.14
C LEU A 237 -9.95 11.21 15.05
N SER A 238 -11.22 11.30 15.44
CA SER A 238 -12.34 11.21 14.50
C SER A 238 -12.39 12.38 13.50
N GLN A 239 -11.84 13.54 13.86
CA GLN A 239 -11.76 14.71 13.00
C GLN A 239 -10.54 14.67 12.08
N THR A 240 -9.39 14.22 12.59
CA THR A 240 -8.10 14.30 11.89
C THR A 240 -7.83 13.09 11.00
N LEU A 241 -8.17 11.87 11.46
CA LEU A 241 -7.88 10.62 10.76
C LEU A 241 -8.37 10.58 9.30
N PRO A 242 -9.59 11.05 8.95
CA PRO A 242 -10.03 11.05 7.56
C PRO A 242 -9.11 11.84 6.65
N SER A 243 -8.70 13.05 7.05
CA SER A 243 -7.83 13.90 6.23
C SER A 243 -6.44 13.28 6.03
N VAL A 244 -5.89 12.67 7.07
CA VAL A 244 -4.59 11.98 7.01
C VAL A 244 -4.67 10.75 6.11
N MET A 245 -5.71 9.93 6.26
CA MET A 245 -5.90 8.75 5.40
C MET A 245 -6.13 9.14 3.94
N GLU A 246 -6.88 10.21 3.66
CA GLU A 246 -7.09 10.71 2.31
C GLU A 246 -5.77 11.14 1.66
N ALA A 247 -4.92 11.87 2.39
CA ALA A 247 -3.59 12.26 1.92
C ALA A 247 -2.69 11.03 1.64
N LEU A 248 -2.66 10.04 2.54
CA LEU A 248 -1.84 8.83 2.36
C LEU A 248 -2.36 7.94 1.23
N LEU A 249 -3.67 7.98 0.95
CA LEU A 249 -4.31 7.20 -0.12
C LEU A 249 -4.36 7.95 -1.46
N GLN A 250 -3.99 9.23 -1.51
CA GLN A 250 -4.10 10.08 -2.70
C GLN A 250 -3.44 9.46 -3.93
N ARG A 251 -2.26 8.85 -3.76
CA ARG A 251 -1.51 8.15 -4.83
C ARG A 251 -2.29 7.04 -5.53
N PHE A 252 -3.33 6.49 -4.89
CA PHE A 252 -4.14 5.41 -5.45
C PHE A 252 -5.33 5.92 -6.26
N ASN A 253 -5.58 7.25 -6.28
CA ASN A 253 -6.69 7.87 -7.01
C ASN A 253 -8.01 7.10 -6.80
N LEU A 254 -8.33 6.84 -5.53
CA LEU A 254 -9.50 6.06 -5.12
C LEU A 254 -10.72 6.92 -4.91
N LEU A 255 -10.55 8.10 -4.30
CA LEU A 255 -11.63 8.98 -3.88
C LEU A 255 -11.93 10.00 -4.98
N THR A 256 -13.22 10.22 -5.23
CA THR A 256 -13.75 11.22 -6.16
C THR A 256 -14.53 12.31 -5.44
#